data_AF-A0A928BFJ2-F1
#
_entry.id   AF-A0A928BFJ2-F1
#
_cell.length_a   1.000
_cell.length_b   1.000
_cell.length_c   1.000
_cell.angle_alpha   90.00
_cell.angle_beta   90.00
_cell.angle_gamma   90.00
#
_symmetry.space_group_name_H-M   'P 1'
#
loop_
_entity.id
_entity.type
_entity.pdbx_description
1 polymer ?
#
loop_
_entity_poly.entity_id
_entity_poly.type
_entity_poly.pdbx_seq_one_letter_code
_entity_poly.pdbx_strand_id
1 'polypeptide(L)'
;MKRLLLMLLITCATAGIANAQLGKLKDLAKKAGNAAKEQVQKSRQAAEKVQDTKQTVEVKESLEAISEKVEKEVQGQVQKVANGLAEDEYIVEHYNYYDDKSIGLKGDNLGMYAKARKTDWEDLQKYAFDPENWHPYTQYVEYNGLYYLNRWAKAIEAKDTEKMTGELSKRVTWCINQMLKMYQADSYAGLTKDEYQQLVDDYNKAGDAFKAIIWAGEPEPENDILPKDRKTPEDFERYANNRFLIWNWCVDKAIEAKEAGKPLTQQFYLNQIIGIREVTLMWKYLKGDEKGFAEFDNRLINALKDTPQEFQDANKILTSAEALAKQAGYEEQWAKEAAEKRAKEQAEIEANTDDWPKSNMPELDAQILAIMKAKFPNKKIYRVSVMNNSWNVMMKGLVPERRVVQFWVEMDHESGRRIAEEHYVCQYYNGTYGKTQYQSQGTRYFWVRQN
;
A
#
# COMPACT_ATOMS: atom_id res chain seq x y z
N MET A 1 23.11 -2.39 -3.86
CA MET A 1 21.69 -2.14 -4.25
C MET A 1 20.88 -3.44 -4.41
N LYS A 2 20.75 -4.23 -3.33
CA LYS A 2 19.87 -5.43 -3.25
C LYS A 2 19.47 -5.75 -1.79
N ARG A 3 19.57 -4.79 -0.87
CA ARG A 3 19.43 -4.99 0.57
C ARG A 3 18.45 -3.97 1.15
N LEU A 4 17.15 -4.23 1.06
CA LEU A 4 16.10 -3.55 1.86
C LEU A 4 14.71 -4.17 1.67
N LEU A 5 14.64 -5.49 1.42
CA LEU A 5 13.38 -6.21 1.23
C LEU A 5 12.74 -6.69 2.55
N LEU A 6 13.14 -6.12 3.69
CA LEU A 6 12.69 -6.56 5.02
C LEU A 6 12.10 -5.44 5.91
N MET A 7 11.86 -4.23 5.38
CA MET A 7 11.29 -3.09 6.14
C MET A 7 9.84 -2.74 5.78
N LEU A 8 9.04 -3.69 5.27
CA LEU A 8 7.67 -3.41 4.80
C LEU A 8 6.55 -4.10 5.61
N LEU A 9 6.86 -4.60 6.80
CA LEU A 9 5.87 -5.16 7.72
C LEU A 9 6.20 -4.69 9.12
N ILE A 10 5.47 -3.69 9.62
CA ILE A 10 5.04 -3.46 11.01
C ILE A 10 4.56 -2.01 11.09
N THR A 11 3.25 -1.79 11.14
CA THR A 11 2.60 -0.87 12.09
C THR A 11 1.08 -0.93 11.95
N CYS A 12 0.47 -1.84 12.73
CA CYS A 12 -0.87 -1.62 13.26
C CYS A 12 -0.73 -0.94 14.64
N ALA A 13 -1.75 -0.14 14.99
CA ALA A 13 -1.98 0.54 16.28
C ALA A 13 -1.18 1.84 16.55
N THR A 14 -1.88 2.98 16.56
CA THR A 14 -2.28 3.72 17.78
C THR A 14 -3.08 4.99 17.42
N ALA A 15 -4.23 5.17 18.08
CA ALA A 15 -5.08 6.35 18.02
C ALA A 15 -5.12 6.99 19.42
N GLY A 16 -5.02 8.33 19.51
CA GLY A 16 -5.52 9.07 20.68
C GLY A 16 -4.58 10.06 21.39
N ILE A 17 -4.08 11.14 20.76
CA ILE A 17 -3.44 12.27 21.52
C ILE A 17 -3.87 13.70 21.06
N ALA A 18 -4.79 13.87 20.10
CA ALA A 18 -4.99 15.18 19.45
C ALA A 18 -5.74 16.29 20.25
N ASN A 19 -6.45 15.98 21.36
CA ASN A 19 -7.49 16.91 21.85
C ASN A 19 -7.07 17.99 22.87
N ALA A 20 -5.92 17.88 23.55
CA ALA A 20 -5.56 18.81 24.65
C ALA A 20 -4.82 20.09 24.20
N GLN A 21 -4.08 20.07 23.09
CA GLN A 21 -3.32 21.24 22.61
C GLN A 21 -4.19 22.24 21.82
N LEU A 22 -5.33 21.80 21.27
CA LEU A 22 -6.30 22.63 20.56
C LEU A 22 -7.02 23.65 21.45
N GLY A 23 -7.18 23.37 22.75
CA GLY A 23 -7.90 24.24 23.68
C GLY A 23 -7.19 25.59 23.94
N LYS A 24 -5.87 25.57 24.16
CA LYS A 24 -5.07 26.78 24.43
C LYS A 24 -4.87 27.66 23.20
N LEU A 25 -4.81 27.07 22.01
CA LEU A 25 -4.71 27.79 20.73
C LEU A 25 -6.03 28.49 20.36
N LYS A 26 -7.19 27.89 20.66
CA LYS A 26 -8.51 28.51 20.46
C LYS A 26 -8.68 29.79 21.27
N ASP A 27 -8.21 29.83 22.52
CA ASP A 27 -8.30 31.02 23.36
C ASP A 27 -7.40 32.18 22.90
N LEU A 28 -6.22 31.87 22.35
CA LEU A 28 -5.31 32.86 21.76
C LEU A 28 -5.88 33.46 20.47
N ALA A 29 -6.45 32.63 19.60
CA ALA A 29 -7.10 33.08 18.36
C ALA A 29 -8.34 33.96 18.66
N LYS A 30 -9.13 33.59 19.67
CA LYS A 30 -10.29 34.39 20.13
C LYS A 30 -9.88 35.75 20.68
N LYS A 31 -8.76 35.84 21.40
CA LYS A 31 -8.19 37.12 21.88
C LYS A 31 -7.70 38.00 20.74
N ALA A 32 -7.01 37.44 19.74
CA ALA A 32 -6.54 38.18 18.56
C ALA A 32 -7.71 38.70 17.69
N GLY A 33 -8.75 37.89 17.48
CA GLY A 33 -9.94 38.30 16.75
C GLY A 33 -10.73 39.43 17.44
N ASN A 34 -10.77 39.43 18.77
CA ASN A 34 -11.41 40.50 19.54
C ASN A 34 -10.61 41.82 19.46
N ALA A 35 -9.26 41.76 19.50
CA ALA A 35 -8.41 42.95 19.38
C ALA A 35 -8.53 43.63 17.99
N ALA A 36 -8.63 42.82 16.93
CA ALA A 36 -8.85 43.34 15.57
C ALA A 36 -10.20 44.05 15.43
N LYS A 37 -11.28 43.48 15.99
CA LYS A 37 -12.62 44.12 16.02
C LYS A 37 -12.60 45.45 16.76
N GLU A 38 -11.87 45.52 17.87
CA GLU A 38 -11.73 46.75 18.66
C GLU A 38 -11.00 47.85 17.88
N GLN A 39 -10.00 47.50 17.07
CA GLN A 39 -9.23 48.43 16.26
C GLN A 39 -10.02 48.96 15.04
N VAL A 40 -10.86 48.11 14.42
CA VAL A 40 -11.82 48.52 13.37
C VAL A 40 -12.88 49.46 13.95
N GLN A 41 -13.42 49.15 15.13
CA GLN A 41 -14.43 49.99 15.78
C GLN A 41 -13.86 51.36 16.20
N LYS A 42 -12.61 51.42 16.66
CA LYS A 42 -11.90 52.69 16.92
C LYS A 42 -11.68 53.52 15.64
N SER A 43 -11.40 52.85 14.52
CA SER A 43 -11.23 53.50 13.21
C SER A 43 -12.56 54.06 12.68
N ARG A 44 -13.67 53.36 12.93
CA ARG A 44 -15.04 53.80 12.59
C ARG A 44 -15.48 55.02 13.41
N GLN A 45 -15.19 55.03 14.71
CA GLN A 45 -15.43 56.17 15.60
C GLN A 45 -14.56 57.39 15.26
N ALA A 46 -13.34 57.17 14.74
CA ALA A 46 -12.49 58.24 14.24
C ALA A 46 -13.03 58.87 12.96
N ALA A 47 -13.63 58.07 12.07
CA ALA A 47 -14.26 58.53 10.83
C ALA A 47 -15.56 59.32 11.08
N GLU A 48 -16.34 58.97 12.10
CA GLU A 48 -17.57 59.70 12.48
C GLU A 48 -17.30 61.11 13.05
N LYS A 49 -16.09 61.38 13.55
CA LYS A 49 -15.69 62.70 14.07
C LYS A 49 -15.28 63.71 12.99
N VAL A 50 -15.18 63.29 11.73
CA VAL A 50 -14.83 64.17 10.61
C VAL A 50 -16.13 64.60 9.92
N GLN A 51 -16.67 65.75 10.33
CA GLN A 51 -17.87 66.31 9.73
C GLN A 51 -17.54 67.28 8.59
N ASP A 52 -18.25 67.07 7.49
CA ASP A 52 -18.77 68.06 6.53
C ASP A 52 -17.96 68.43 5.27
N THR A 53 -18.15 67.66 4.21
CA THR A 53 -18.27 68.15 2.81
C THR A 53 -18.84 67.05 1.90
N LYS A 54 -19.38 67.40 0.73
CA LYS A 54 -19.98 66.43 -0.23
C LYS A 54 -19.02 65.30 -0.67
N GLN A 55 -17.71 65.53 -0.57
CA GLN A 55 -16.63 64.56 -0.80
C GLN A 55 -16.56 63.45 0.27
N THR A 56 -17.14 63.69 1.45
CA THR A 56 -17.11 62.76 2.59
C THR A 56 -18.08 61.59 2.43
N VAL A 57 -19.13 61.73 1.60
CA VAL A 57 -20.14 60.66 1.39
C VAL A 57 -19.59 59.54 0.49
N GLU A 58 -18.95 59.86 -0.64
CA GLU A 58 -18.29 58.87 -1.51
C GLU A 58 -17.12 58.16 -0.82
N VAL A 59 -16.35 58.88 0.01
CA VAL A 59 -15.27 58.28 0.80
C VAL A 59 -15.84 57.36 1.89
N LYS A 60 -16.99 57.70 2.48
CA LYS A 60 -17.65 56.89 3.51
C LYS A 60 -18.26 55.61 2.91
N GLU A 61 -18.93 55.69 1.77
CA GLU A 61 -19.45 54.52 1.05
C GLU A 61 -18.32 53.62 0.54
N SER A 62 -17.22 54.20 0.03
CA SER A 62 -16.03 53.45 -0.38
C SER A 62 -15.33 52.77 0.80
N LEU A 63 -15.23 53.44 1.94
CA LEU A 63 -14.68 52.88 3.18
C LEU A 63 -15.58 51.80 3.77
N GLU A 64 -16.90 51.94 3.69
CA GLU A 64 -17.84 50.89 4.12
C GLU A 64 -17.76 49.66 3.21
N ALA A 65 -17.67 49.84 1.89
CA ALA A 65 -17.46 48.74 0.95
C ALA A 65 -16.11 48.04 1.13
N ILE A 66 -15.03 48.80 1.36
CA ILE A 66 -13.70 48.24 1.67
C ILE A 66 -13.73 47.55 3.03
N SER A 67 -14.38 48.13 4.04
CA SER A 67 -14.50 47.57 5.38
C SER A 67 -15.30 46.27 5.37
N GLU A 68 -16.43 46.20 4.66
CA GLU A 68 -17.19 44.95 4.49
C GLU A 68 -16.40 43.89 3.74
N LYS A 69 -15.65 44.29 2.72
CA LYS A 69 -14.80 43.37 1.95
C LYS A 69 -13.67 42.81 2.81
N VAL A 70 -12.97 43.68 3.54
CA VAL A 70 -11.92 43.32 4.50
C VAL A 70 -12.51 42.51 5.66
N GLU A 71 -13.69 42.85 6.19
CA GLU A 71 -14.35 42.06 7.24
C GLU A 71 -14.76 40.67 6.75
N LYS A 72 -15.23 40.52 5.51
CA LYS A 72 -15.51 39.20 4.89
C LYS A 72 -14.23 38.41 4.65
N GLU A 73 -13.15 39.06 4.19
CA GLU A 73 -11.86 38.42 3.95
C GLU A 73 -11.21 37.99 5.26
N VAL A 74 -11.23 38.86 6.27
CA VAL A 74 -10.75 38.62 7.62
C VAL A 74 -11.63 37.59 8.32
N GLN A 75 -12.96 37.62 8.21
CA GLN A 75 -13.82 36.54 8.71
C GLN A 75 -13.54 35.22 7.99
N GLY A 76 -13.35 35.23 6.67
CA GLY A 76 -12.99 34.05 5.90
C GLY A 76 -11.63 33.47 6.30
N GLN A 77 -10.63 34.31 6.57
CA GLN A 77 -9.32 33.89 7.08
C GLN A 77 -9.38 33.46 8.55
N VAL A 78 -10.13 34.16 9.40
CA VAL A 78 -10.34 33.82 10.82
C VAL A 78 -11.13 32.50 10.95
N GLN A 79 -12.08 32.21 10.06
CA GLN A 79 -12.80 30.93 10.01
C GLN A 79 -11.89 29.79 9.53
N LYS A 80 -10.99 30.04 8.57
CA LYS A 80 -9.96 29.08 8.12
C LYS A 80 -8.96 28.74 9.23
N VAL A 81 -8.49 29.76 9.95
CA VAL A 81 -7.61 29.60 11.12
C VAL A 81 -8.34 28.94 12.28
N ALA A 82 -9.62 29.24 12.49
CA ALA A 82 -10.45 28.59 13.52
C ALA A 82 -10.74 27.10 13.22
N ASN A 83 -10.70 26.71 11.94
CA ASN A 83 -10.87 25.32 11.49
C ASN A 83 -9.55 24.56 11.26
N GLY A 84 -8.38 25.20 11.42
CA GLY A 84 -7.08 24.55 11.28
C GLY A 84 -6.74 24.09 9.85
N LEU A 85 -7.34 24.70 8.83
CA LEU A 85 -7.11 24.34 7.42
C LEU A 85 -5.79 24.91 6.90
N ALA A 86 -5.03 24.12 6.15
CA ALA A 86 -3.88 24.62 5.39
C ALA A 86 -4.33 25.55 4.24
N GLU A 87 -3.43 26.39 3.72
CA GLU A 87 -3.76 27.40 2.70
C GLU A 87 -4.40 26.81 1.44
N ASP A 88 -3.93 25.62 1.07
CA ASP A 88 -4.39 24.81 -0.06
C ASP A 88 -5.57 23.91 0.30
N GLU A 89 -6.23 24.09 1.44
CA GLU A 89 -7.41 23.30 1.85
C GLU A 89 -8.71 24.07 1.72
N TYR A 90 -9.77 23.32 1.49
CA TYR A 90 -11.14 23.79 1.61
C TYR A 90 -12.04 22.73 2.23
N ILE A 91 -13.11 23.18 2.88
CA ILE A 91 -14.20 22.31 3.29
C ILE A 91 -15.03 21.99 2.06
N VAL A 92 -15.25 20.71 1.80
CA VAL A 92 -16.12 20.25 0.72
C VAL A 92 -17.54 20.27 1.27
N GLU A 93 -18.35 21.22 0.81
CA GLU A 93 -19.77 21.28 1.14
C GLU A 93 -20.54 20.31 0.24
N HIS A 94 -21.45 19.52 0.82
CA HIS A 94 -22.37 18.61 0.11
C HIS A 94 -21.73 17.42 -0.62
N TYR A 95 -20.78 16.72 0.03
CA TYR A 95 -20.28 15.43 -0.47
C TYR A 95 -21.13 14.27 0.09
N ASN A 96 -22.36 14.10 -0.44
CA ASN A 96 -23.31 12.98 -0.22
C ASN A 96 -23.61 12.48 1.23
N TYR A 97 -24.91 12.55 1.58
CA TYR A 97 -25.70 11.86 2.63
C TYR A 97 -25.24 11.81 4.10
N TYR A 98 -23.96 12.06 4.41
CA TYR A 98 -23.50 12.24 5.78
C TYR A 98 -22.99 13.67 5.96
N ASP A 99 -23.40 14.30 7.05
CA ASP A 99 -23.22 15.71 7.42
C ASP A 99 -21.73 16.10 7.70
N ASP A 100 -20.79 15.31 7.20
CA ASP A 100 -19.39 15.39 7.59
C ASP A 100 -18.59 16.28 6.64
N LYS A 101 -18.04 17.35 7.23
CA LYS A 101 -17.17 18.32 6.59
C LYS A 101 -15.85 17.65 6.17
N SER A 102 -15.83 17.01 5.00
CA SER A 102 -14.57 16.51 4.42
C SER A 102 -13.68 17.67 3.96
N ILE A 103 -12.37 17.45 3.96
CA ILE A 103 -11.38 18.46 3.54
C ILE A 103 -10.79 18.06 2.19
N GLY A 104 -10.88 18.95 1.20
CA GLY A 104 -10.29 18.79 -0.13
C GLY A 104 -9.04 19.65 -0.34
N LEU A 105 -8.33 19.41 -1.44
CA LEU A 105 -7.14 20.17 -1.86
C LEU A 105 -7.46 21.15 -3.01
N LYS A 106 -6.93 22.37 -2.95
CA LYS A 106 -7.04 23.42 -3.98
C LYS A 106 -5.86 23.38 -4.96
N GLY A 107 -6.13 23.68 -6.22
CA GLY A 107 -5.10 23.90 -7.25
C GLY A 107 -5.58 23.59 -8.66
N ASP A 108 -5.11 24.37 -9.63
CA ASP A 108 -5.61 24.32 -11.02
C ASP A 108 -5.04 23.13 -11.84
N ASN A 109 -4.02 22.42 -11.32
CA ASN A 109 -3.34 21.28 -11.97
C ASN A 109 -3.42 19.96 -11.16
N LEU A 110 -4.47 19.77 -10.36
CA LEU A 110 -4.50 18.66 -9.41
C LEU A 110 -4.64 17.26 -10.03
N GLY A 111 -4.94 17.10 -11.32
CA GLY A 111 -5.05 15.78 -11.96
C GLY A 111 -5.88 14.80 -11.11
N MET A 112 -5.35 13.62 -10.80
CA MET A 112 -6.01 12.65 -9.90
C MET A 112 -6.23 13.17 -8.47
N TYR A 113 -5.36 14.06 -7.97
CA TYR A 113 -5.49 14.66 -6.63
C TYR A 113 -6.68 15.62 -6.50
N ALA A 114 -7.39 15.94 -7.58
CA ALA A 114 -8.69 16.61 -7.49
C ALA A 114 -9.71 15.78 -6.68
N LYS A 115 -9.54 14.46 -6.64
CA LYS A 115 -10.33 13.51 -5.86
C LYS A 115 -9.88 13.41 -4.39
N ALA A 116 -8.76 14.02 -4.00
CA ALA A 116 -8.22 13.88 -2.65
C ALA A 116 -9.18 14.43 -1.59
N ARG A 117 -9.50 13.61 -0.58
CA ARG A 117 -10.39 13.97 0.53
C ARG A 117 -9.81 13.48 1.84
N LYS A 118 -9.82 14.32 2.87
CA LYS A 118 -9.65 13.87 4.25
C LYS A 118 -11.02 13.77 4.90
N THR A 119 -11.32 12.60 5.42
CA THR A 119 -12.50 12.34 6.27
C THR A 119 -12.06 12.08 7.71
N ASP A 120 -13.03 11.86 8.60
CA ASP A 120 -12.76 11.32 9.92
C ASP A 120 -12.01 9.97 9.82
N TRP A 121 -11.07 9.73 10.73
CA TRP A 121 -10.17 8.58 10.64
C TRP A 121 -10.84 7.30 11.15
N GLU A 122 -11.53 7.40 12.27
CA GLU A 122 -12.26 6.29 12.88
C GLU A 122 -13.40 5.81 11.96
N ASP A 123 -14.06 6.74 11.26
CA ASP A 123 -15.03 6.39 10.22
C ASP A 123 -14.38 5.77 8.98
N LEU A 124 -13.25 6.32 8.51
CA LEU A 124 -12.52 5.76 7.36
C LEU A 124 -12.13 4.30 7.58
N GLN A 125 -11.75 3.94 8.80
CA GLN A 125 -11.35 2.57 9.16
C GLN A 125 -12.49 1.56 8.99
N LYS A 126 -13.75 1.99 9.07
CA LYS A 126 -14.94 1.15 8.81
C LYS A 126 -15.06 0.75 7.33
N TYR A 127 -14.38 1.48 6.44
CA TYR A 127 -14.38 1.24 5.00
C TYR A 127 -13.13 0.50 4.52
N ALA A 128 -12.36 -0.10 5.45
CA ALA A 128 -11.25 -0.98 5.11
C ALA A 128 -11.70 -2.07 4.12
N PHE A 129 -10.82 -2.42 3.19
CA PHE A 129 -11.18 -3.36 2.13
C PHE A 129 -11.24 -4.78 2.69
N ASP A 130 -12.41 -5.38 2.50
CA ASP A 130 -12.69 -6.80 2.70
C ASP A 130 -13.20 -7.37 1.37
N PRO A 131 -12.49 -8.32 0.73
CA PRO A 131 -12.93 -8.93 -0.52
C PRO A 131 -14.24 -9.74 -0.38
N GLU A 132 -14.59 -10.20 0.82
CA GLU A 132 -15.81 -10.96 1.07
C GLU A 132 -17.00 -10.04 1.41
N ASN A 133 -16.73 -8.89 2.05
CA ASN A 133 -17.75 -7.94 2.52
C ASN A 133 -17.49 -6.53 1.99
N TRP A 134 -17.51 -6.38 0.67
CA TRP A 134 -17.20 -5.10 0.03
C TRP A 134 -18.13 -3.97 0.46
N HIS A 135 -17.56 -2.88 0.99
CA HIS A 135 -18.32 -1.70 1.40
C HIS A 135 -18.46 -0.73 0.22
N PRO A 136 -19.65 -0.17 -0.07
CA PRO A 136 -19.85 0.83 -1.13
C PRO A 136 -19.04 2.14 -0.95
N TYR A 137 -18.36 2.30 0.19
CA TYR A 137 -17.63 3.49 0.60
C TYR A 137 -16.11 3.26 0.62
N THR A 138 -15.65 2.11 0.13
CA THR A 138 -14.22 1.81 -0.01
C THR A 138 -13.47 2.86 -0.85
N GLN A 139 -14.14 3.54 -1.79
CA GLN A 139 -13.55 4.68 -2.54
C GLN A 139 -13.01 5.82 -1.65
N TYR A 140 -13.55 6.00 -0.44
CA TYR A 140 -13.03 7.02 0.48
C TYR A 140 -11.64 6.70 1.01
N VAL A 141 -11.27 5.42 1.05
CA VAL A 141 -9.89 5.00 1.37
C VAL A 141 -8.92 5.46 0.29
N GLU A 142 -9.32 5.39 -0.98
CA GLU A 142 -8.53 5.89 -2.09
C GLU A 142 -8.38 7.43 -2.03
N TYR A 143 -9.47 8.15 -1.77
CA TYR A 143 -9.45 9.61 -1.67
C TYR A 143 -8.62 10.11 -0.48
N ASN A 144 -8.68 9.42 0.66
CA ASN A 144 -7.82 9.69 1.80
C ASN A 144 -6.35 9.33 1.50
N GLY A 145 -6.10 8.26 0.76
CA GLY A 145 -4.78 7.89 0.28
C GLY A 145 -4.12 9.02 -0.51
N LEU A 146 -4.83 9.60 -1.48
CA LEU A 146 -4.36 10.77 -2.24
C LEU A 146 -4.08 11.98 -1.33
N TYR A 147 -4.98 12.28 -0.40
CA TYR A 147 -4.81 13.39 0.52
C TYR A 147 -3.56 13.23 1.40
N TYR A 148 -3.42 12.08 2.06
CA TYR A 148 -2.29 11.84 2.96
C TYR A 148 -0.97 11.73 2.22
N LEU A 149 -0.96 11.17 1.00
CA LEU A 149 0.23 11.16 0.14
C LEU A 149 0.70 12.57 -0.20
N ASN A 150 -0.21 13.46 -0.62
CA ASN A 150 0.13 14.85 -0.92
C ASN A 150 0.71 15.56 0.32
N ARG A 151 0.06 15.40 1.47
CA ARG A 151 0.50 16.00 2.73
C ARG A 151 1.84 15.47 3.19
N TRP A 152 2.06 14.16 3.06
CA TRP A 152 3.32 13.52 3.41
C TRP A 152 4.46 14.00 2.51
N ALA A 153 4.24 14.08 1.20
CA ALA A 153 5.21 14.61 0.25
C ALA A 153 5.61 16.07 0.59
N LYS A 154 4.64 16.94 0.92
CA LYS A 154 4.94 18.31 1.36
C LYS A 154 5.73 18.37 2.66
N ALA A 155 5.44 17.50 3.62
CA ALA A 155 6.20 17.41 4.86
C ALA A 155 7.66 16.97 4.60
N ILE A 156 7.86 16.04 3.66
CA ILE A 156 9.18 15.57 3.22
C ILE A 156 9.95 16.71 2.53
N GLU A 157 9.32 17.42 1.60
CA GLU A 157 9.91 18.58 0.91
C GLU A 157 10.34 19.67 1.90
N ALA A 158 9.51 19.93 2.90
CA ALA A 158 9.81 20.86 3.99
C ALA A 158 10.84 20.34 5.00
N LYS A 159 11.26 19.07 4.88
CA LYS A 159 12.11 18.35 5.86
C LYS A 159 11.55 18.41 7.29
N ASP A 160 10.23 18.47 7.42
CA ASP A 160 9.52 18.48 8.70
C ASP A 160 9.44 17.05 9.22
N THR A 161 10.50 16.63 9.90
CA THR A 161 10.65 15.26 10.43
C THR A 161 9.45 14.83 11.27
N GLU A 162 8.88 15.74 12.05
CA GLU A 162 7.78 15.42 12.97
C GLU A 162 6.48 15.09 12.23
N LYS A 163 6.15 15.87 11.20
CA LYS A 163 4.99 15.57 10.35
C LYS A 163 5.22 14.35 9.48
N MET A 164 6.42 14.19 8.90
CA MET A 164 6.67 13.10 7.96
C MET A 164 6.86 11.74 8.63
N THR A 165 7.27 11.66 9.90
CA THR A 165 7.33 10.38 10.64
C THR A 165 6.08 10.12 11.48
N GLY A 166 5.28 11.16 11.71
CA GLY A 166 4.07 11.10 12.51
C GLY A 166 2.86 10.54 11.79
N GLU A 167 1.71 11.18 12.02
CA GLU A 167 0.40 10.74 11.55
C GLU A 167 0.34 10.55 10.02
N LEU A 168 0.99 11.44 9.25
CA LEU A 168 0.91 11.41 7.80
C LEU A 168 1.47 10.10 7.23
N SER A 169 2.65 9.67 7.68
CA SER A 169 3.27 8.41 7.23
C SER A 169 2.44 7.20 7.62
N LYS A 170 1.89 7.18 8.84
CA LYS A 170 1.01 6.09 9.30
C LYS A 170 -0.25 5.98 8.43
N ARG A 171 -0.93 7.11 8.20
CA ARG A 171 -2.21 7.14 7.48
C ARG A 171 -2.05 6.89 5.99
N VAL A 172 -1.02 7.46 5.34
CA VAL A 172 -0.75 7.17 3.93
C VAL A 172 -0.42 5.69 3.74
N THR A 173 0.45 5.11 4.56
CA THR A 173 0.85 3.69 4.45
C THR A 173 -0.35 2.77 4.64
N TRP A 174 -1.22 3.06 5.61
CA TRP A 174 -2.45 2.30 5.78
C TRP A 174 -3.37 2.37 4.54
N CYS A 175 -3.60 3.56 3.99
CA CYS A 175 -4.46 3.72 2.80
C CYS A 175 -3.86 2.98 1.60
N ILE A 176 -2.55 3.13 1.34
CA ILE A 176 -1.83 2.41 0.27
C ILE A 176 -1.99 0.90 0.42
N ASN A 177 -1.86 0.36 1.64
CA ASN A 177 -2.02 -1.07 1.90
C ASN A 177 -3.44 -1.56 1.62
N GLN A 178 -4.48 -0.77 1.94
CA GLN A 178 -5.85 -1.12 1.58
C GLN A 178 -6.05 -1.10 0.07
N MET A 179 -5.55 -0.08 -0.62
CA MET A 179 -5.64 0.01 -2.08
C MET A 179 -4.87 -1.11 -2.79
N LEU A 180 -3.74 -1.58 -2.23
CA LEU A 180 -3.04 -2.75 -2.75
C LEU A 180 -3.90 -4.02 -2.67
N LYS A 181 -4.67 -4.20 -1.59
CA LYS A 181 -5.61 -5.33 -1.49
C LYS A 181 -6.73 -5.21 -2.54
N MET A 182 -7.27 -4.00 -2.74
CA MET A 182 -8.25 -3.73 -3.80
C MET A 182 -7.67 -4.06 -5.18
N TYR A 183 -6.41 -3.68 -5.44
CA TYR A 183 -5.69 -3.96 -6.67
C TYR A 183 -5.57 -5.46 -6.94
N GLN A 184 -5.16 -6.21 -5.91
CA GLN A 184 -5.02 -7.67 -5.99
C GLN A 184 -6.36 -8.38 -6.22
N ALA A 185 -7.47 -7.77 -5.80
CA ALA A 185 -8.82 -8.27 -5.98
C ALA A 185 -9.52 -7.70 -7.24
N ASP A 186 -8.83 -6.94 -8.09
CA ASP A 186 -9.39 -6.24 -9.26
C ASP A 186 -10.68 -5.44 -8.95
N SER A 187 -10.73 -4.81 -7.77
CA SER A 187 -11.95 -4.24 -7.16
C SER A 187 -11.84 -2.73 -6.87
N TYR A 188 -11.35 -1.94 -7.82
CA TYR A 188 -11.22 -0.48 -7.66
C TYR A 188 -12.58 0.21 -7.68
N ALA A 189 -12.74 1.27 -6.89
CA ALA A 189 -14.02 1.97 -6.75
C ALA A 189 -13.96 3.43 -7.22
N GLY A 190 -12.86 4.15 -6.97
CA GLY A 190 -12.68 5.58 -7.22
C GLY A 190 -11.46 5.94 -8.08
N LEU A 191 -10.48 5.04 -8.23
CA LEU A 191 -9.33 5.21 -9.10
C LEU A 191 -9.38 4.27 -10.31
N THR A 192 -8.94 4.77 -11.46
CA THR A 192 -8.59 3.93 -12.61
C THR A 192 -7.28 3.20 -12.36
N LYS A 193 -7.00 2.14 -13.12
CA LYS A 193 -5.74 1.38 -13.04
C LYS A 193 -4.51 2.27 -13.27
N ASP A 194 -4.61 3.21 -14.22
CA ASP A 194 -3.53 4.15 -14.53
C ASP A 194 -3.31 5.16 -13.39
N GLU A 195 -4.39 5.67 -12.80
CA GLU A 195 -4.30 6.55 -11.62
C GLU A 195 -3.72 5.81 -10.39
N TYR A 196 -4.07 4.54 -10.19
CA TYR A 196 -3.46 3.73 -9.14
C TYR A 196 -1.96 3.55 -9.37
N GLN A 197 -1.54 3.26 -10.60
CA GLN A 197 -0.11 3.12 -10.92
C GLN A 197 0.64 4.44 -10.68
N GLN A 198 0.08 5.57 -11.10
CA GLN A 198 0.66 6.89 -10.81
C GLN A 198 0.78 7.15 -9.30
N LEU A 199 -0.23 6.78 -8.52
CA LEU A 199 -0.21 6.91 -7.06
C LEU A 199 0.89 6.05 -6.41
N VAL A 200 1.11 4.83 -6.90
CA VAL A 200 2.23 3.97 -6.46
C VAL A 200 3.57 4.62 -6.78
N ASP A 201 3.72 5.20 -7.98
CA ASP A 201 4.95 5.88 -8.39
C ASP A 201 5.23 7.11 -7.52
N ASP A 202 4.20 7.92 -7.24
CA ASP A 202 4.30 9.09 -6.36
C ASP A 202 4.62 8.70 -4.91
N TYR A 203 4.03 7.61 -4.40
CA TYR A 203 4.35 7.06 -3.08
C TYR A 203 5.80 6.57 -3.00
N ASN A 204 6.28 5.85 -4.01
CA ASN A 204 7.66 5.36 -4.05
C ASN A 204 8.66 6.53 -4.10
N LYS A 205 8.39 7.54 -4.94
CA LYS A 205 9.21 8.76 -5.04
C LYS A 205 9.28 9.50 -3.70
N ALA A 206 8.13 9.70 -3.05
CA ALA A 206 8.08 10.31 -1.72
C ALA A 206 8.83 9.45 -0.68
N GLY A 207 8.66 8.13 -0.74
CA GLY A 207 9.35 7.18 0.14
C GLY A 207 10.87 7.21 0.00
N ASP A 208 11.39 7.35 -1.21
CA ASP A 208 12.84 7.44 -1.43
C ASP A 208 13.40 8.77 -0.92
N ALA A 209 12.68 9.89 -1.12
CA ALA A 209 13.05 11.19 -0.55
C ALA A 209 12.99 11.17 0.99
N PHE A 210 11.96 10.56 1.57
CA PHE A 210 11.83 10.35 3.01
C PHE A 210 13.02 9.56 3.57
N LYS A 211 13.39 8.43 2.95
CA LYS A 211 14.53 7.62 3.36
C LYS A 211 15.83 8.42 3.32
N ALA A 212 16.05 9.20 2.27
CA ALA A 212 17.25 10.01 2.12
C ALA A 212 17.41 11.05 3.24
N ILE A 213 16.30 11.53 3.82
CA ILE A 213 16.32 12.46 4.96
C ILE A 213 16.48 11.72 6.28
N ILE A 214 15.69 10.68 6.52
CA ILE A 214 15.67 9.94 7.79
C ILE A 214 16.96 9.19 8.04
N TRP A 215 17.53 8.56 7.01
CA TRP A 215 18.77 7.79 7.12
C TRP A 215 20.02 8.62 6.79
N ALA A 216 19.88 9.95 6.77
CA ALA A 216 21.00 10.84 6.54
C ALA A 216 22.04 10.69 7.65
N GLY A 217 23.27 10.34 7.27
CA GLY A 217 24.37 10.12 8.22
C GLY A 217 24.31 8.77 8.95
N GLU A 218 23.54 7.80 8.44
CA GLU A 218 23.65 6.40 8.87
C GLU A 218 25.10 5.91 8.68
N PRO A 219 25.69 5.23 9.68
CA PRO A 219 27.05 4.72 9.56
C PRO A 219 27.12 3.57 8.55
N GLU A 220 28.14 3.58 7.70
CA GLU A 220 28.41 2.48 6.78
C GLU A 220 29.14 1.35 7.52
N PRO A 221 28.57 0.13 7.59
CA PRO A 221 29.25 -0.97 8.27
C PRO A 221 30.41 -1.51 7.43
N GLU A 222 31.55 -1.72 8.07
CA GLU A 222 32.74 -2.26 7.40
C GLU A 222 32.52 -3.73 7.02
N ASN A 223 32.83 -4.09 5.77
CA ASN A 223 32.82 -5.47 5.26
C ASN A 223 31.56 -6.27 5.66
N ASP A 224 30.38 -5.65 5.50
CA ASP A 224 29.10 -6.18 5.98
C ASP A 224 28.74 -7.52 5.35
N ILE A 225 28.60 -8.53 6.20
CA ILE A 225 28.30 -9.91 5.84
C ILE A 225 26.81 -10.19 6.03
N LEU A 226 26.20 -10.96 5.12
CA LEU A 226 24.81 -11.38 5.30
C LEU A 226 24.72 -12.51 6.33
N PRO A 227 23.59 -12.66 7.05
CA PRO A 227 23.43 -13.70 8.06
C PRO A 227 23.77 -15.11 7.57
N LYS A 228 23.41 -15.42 6.31
CA LYS A 228 23.61 -16.71 5.64
C LYS A 228 25.06 -16.98 5.23
N ASP A 229 25.88 -15.94 5.11
CA ASP A 229 27.24 -16.04 4.58
C ASP A 229 28.28 -16.16 5.70
N ARG A 230 27.86 -16.02 6.96
CA ARG A 230 28.71 -16.15 8.16
C ARG A 230 29.16 -17.60 8.36
N LYS A 231 30.46 -17.81 8.51
CA LYS A 231 31.04 -19.16 8.67
C LYS A 231 31.98 -19.28 9.85
N THR A 232 32.68 -18.20 10.22
CA THR A 232 33.66 -18.21 11.32
C THR A 232 33.18 -17.38 12.52
N PRO A 233 33.70 -17.61 13.74
CA PRO A 233 33.39 -16.76 14.90
C PRO A 233 33.58 -15.26 14.64
N GLU A 234 34.62 -14.89 13.89
CA GLU A 234 34.90 -13.49 13.51
C GLU A 234 33.83 -12.92 12.58
N ASP A 235 33.22 -13.74 11.71
CA ASP A 235 32.08 -13.31 10.89
C ASP A 235 30.84 -13.01 11.74
N PHE A 236 30.60 -13.81 12.78
CA PHE A 236 29.49 -13.59 13.72
C PHE A 236 29.72 -12.33 14.55
N GLU A 237 30.92 -12.14 15.10
CA GLU A 237 31.29 -10.94 15.85
C GLU A 237 31.23 -9.68 14.97
N ARG A 238 31.78 -9.74 13.75
CA ARG A 238 31.71 -8.62 12.79
C ARG A 238 30.27 -8.26 12.45
N TYR A 239 29.42 -9.26 12.20
CA TYR A 239 28.00 -9.06 11.97
C TYR A 239 27.33 -8.38 13.17
N ALA A 240 27.57 -8.87 14.39
CA ALA A 240 27.00 -8.32 15.61
C ALA A 240 27.41 -6.85 15.79
N ASN A 241 28.70 -6.54 15.69
CA ASN A 241 29.24 -5.18 15.78
C ASN A 241 28.61 -4.25 14.74
N ASN A 242 28.48 -4.69 13.49
CA ASN A 242 27.84 -3.91 12.43
C ASN A 242 26.36 -3.64 12.69
N ARG A 243 25.64 -4.58 13.31
CA ARG A 243 24.24 -4.37 13.71
C ARG A 243 24.14 -3.40 14.88
N PHE A 244 24.94 -3.59 15.93
CA PHE A 244 24.95 -2.68 17.06
C PHE A 244 25.37 -1.26 16.67
N LEU A 245 26.23 -1.07 15.68
CA LEU A 245 26.58 0.24 15.14
C LEU A 245 25.33 1.00 14.62
N ILE A 246 24.56 0.37 13.73
CA ILE A 246 23.32 0.96 13.19
C ILE A 246 22.26 1.10 14.28
N TRP A 247 22.14 0.10 15.15
CA TRP A 247 21.13 0.08 16.21
C TRP A 247 21.33 1.20 17.23
N ASN A 248 22.58 1.40 17.66
CA ASN A 248 22.92 2.50 18.54
C ASN A 248 22.72 3.86 17.85
N TRP A 249 23.04 3.97 16.57
CA TRP A 249 22.75 5.18 15.79
C TRP A 249 21.24 5.51 15.78
N CYS A 250 20.36 4.53 15.63
CA CYS A 250 18.91 4.76 15.74
C CYS A 250 18.50 5.28 17.12
N VAL A 251 19.08 4.72 18.19
CA VAL A 251 18.82 5.20 19.56
C VAL A 251 19.34 6.62 19.75
N ASP A 252 20.50 6.95 19.20
CA ASP A 252 21.06 8.31 19.23
C ASP A 252 20.15 9.29 18.50
N LYS A 253 19.62 8.93 17.32
CA LYS A 253 18.63 9.74 16.59
C LYS A 253 17.33 9.93 17.38
N ALA A 254 16.90 8.92 18.12
CA ALA A 254 15.73 9.06 19.00
C ALA A 254 16.00 10.05 20.15
N ILE A 255 17.19 10.01 20.76
CA ILE A 255 17.60 10.93 21.82
C ILE A 255 17.71 12.36 21.27
N GLU A 256 18.37 12.56 20.14
CA GLU A 256 18.46 13.86 19.45
C GLU A 256 17.06 14.43 19.16
N ALA A 257 16.13 13.59 18.67
CA ALA A 257 14.76 14.01 18.39
C ALA A 257 14.01 14.44 19.67
N LYS A 258 14.20 13.71 20.79
CA LYS A 258 13.65 14.09 22.08
C LYS A 258 14.16 15.46 22.51
N GLU A 259 15.48 15.68 22.46
CA GLU A 259 16.12 16.95 22.84
C GLU A 259 15.65 18.12 21.96
N ALA A 260 15.36 17.85 20.69
CA ALA A 260 14.79 18.81 19.76
C ALA A 260 13.27 19.05 19.94
N GLY A 261 12.62 18.41 20.91
CA GLY A 261 11.18 18.55 21.15
C GLY A 261 10.31 17.89 20.07
N LYS A 262 10.79 16.80 19.46
CA LYS A 262 10.17 16.08 18.34
C LYS A 262 9.74 14.66 18.75
N PRO A 263 8.67 14.50 19.54
CA PRO A 263 8.28 13.23 20.12
C PRO A 263 7.86 12.17 19.10
N LEU A 264 7.23 12.53 17.98
CA LEU A 264 6.85 11.56 16.94
C LEU A 264 8.07 11.09 16.14
N THR A 265 9.05 11.97 15.94
CA THR A 265 10.35 11.60 15.37
C THR A 265 11.11 10.65 16.31
N GLN A 266 11.13 10.92 17.62
CA GLN A 266 11.71 10.02 18.62
C GLN A 266 11.04 8.64 18.57
N GLN A 267 9.71 8.60 18.65
CA GLN A 267 8.92 7.36 18.60
C GLN A 267 9.15 6.59 17.30
N PHE A 268 9.32 7.28 16.17
CA PHE A 268 9.62 6.62 14.91
C PHE A 268 10.92 5.82 14.99
N TYR A 269 12.04 6.43 15.39
CA TYR A 269 13.32 5.72 15.48
C TYR A 269 13.27 4.57 16.48
N LEU A 270 12.63 4.77 17.64
CA LEU A 270 12.46 3.72 18.65
C LEU A 270 11.64 2.54 18.10
N ASN A 271 10.52 2.79 17.44
CA ASN A 271 9.69 1.74 16.86
C ASN A 271 10.47 0.95 15.78
N GLN A 272 11.19 1.66 14.89
CA GLN A 272 12.02 1.01 13.87
C GLN A 272 13.04 0.07 14.51
N ILE A 273 13.78 0.55 15.52
CA ILE A 273 14.83 -0.25 16.11
C ILE A 273 14.32 -1.41 16.97
N ILE A 274 13.19 -1.23 17.66
CA ILE A 274 12.52 -2.32 18.40
C ILE A 274 12.12 -3.43 17.42
N GLY A 275 11.48 -3.08 16.30
CA GLY A 275 11.10 -4.04 15.27
C GLY A 275 12.30 -4.78 14.67
N ILE A 276 13.37 -4.05 14.30
CA ILE A 276 14.59 -4.66 13.73
C ILE A 276 15.25 -5.61 14.73
N ARG A 277 15.36 -5.20 16.01
CA ARG A 277 15.91 -6.02 17.09
C ARG A 277 15.11 -7.30 17.26
N GLU A 278 13.77 -7.21 17.34
CA GLU A 278 12.89 -8.37 17.49
C GLU A 278 13.00 -9.36 16.34
N VAL A 279 12.94 -8.88 15.09
CA VAL A 279 13.10 -9.71 13.89
C VAL A 279 14.47 -10.40 13.89
N THR A 280 15.51 -9.70 14.34
CA THR A 280 16.87 -10.25 14.40
C THR A 280 16.99 -11.37 15.43
N LEU A 281 16.32 -11.25 16.59
CA LEU A 281 16.23 -12.31 17.59
C LEU A 281 15.37 -13.48 17.11
N MET A 282 14.17 -13.20 16.59
CA MET A 282 13.23 -14.20 16.08
C MET A 282 13.90 -15.09 15.03
N TRP A 283 14.57 -14.51 14.04
CA TRP A 283 15.21 -15.31 12.97
C TRP A 283 16.62 -15.77 13.31
N LYS A 284 17.03 -15.65 14.59
CA LYS A 284 18.35 -16.08 15.10
C LYS A 284 19.51 -15.47 14.32
N TYR A 285 19.30 -14.27 13.77
CA TYR A 285 20.36 -13.50 13.11
C TYR A 285 21.34 -12.94 14.13
N LEU A 286 20.89 -12.68 15.36
CA LEU A 286 21.71 -12.31 16.50
C LEU A 286 21.16 -13.03 17.73
N LYS A 287 22.03 -13.49 18.62
CA LYS A 287 21.60 -14.12 19.87
C LYS A 287 21.53 -13.07 20.98
N GLY A 288 20.68 -13.31 21.97
CA GLY A 288 20.52 -12.38 23.10
C GLY A 288 21.69 -12.34 24.08
N ASP A 289 22.64 -13.26 23.94
CA ASP A 289 23.88 -13.35 24.72
C ASP A 289 25.10 -12.82 23.96
N GLU A 290 24.92 -12.22 22.78
CA GLU A 290 26.00 -11.59 22.02
C GLU A 290 26.60 -10.41 22.80
N LYS A 291 27.92 -10.24 22.68
CA LYS A 291 28.65 -9.14 23.32
C LYS A 291 28.10 -7.80 22.81
N GLY A 292 27.70 -6.93 23.74
CA GLY A 292 27.08 -5.62 23.43
C GLY A 292 25.55 -5.63 23.43
N PHE A 293 24.91 -6.80 23.42
CA PHE A 293 23.44 -6.89 23.40
C PHE A 293 22.81 -6.29 24.65
N ALA A 294 23.29 -6.67 25.84
CA ALA A 294 22.79 -6.15 27.11
C ALA A 294 23.01 -4.63 27.26
N GLU A 295 24.12 -4.11 26.74
CA GLU A 295 24.42 -2.68 26.75
C GLU A 295 23.43 -1.92 25.84
N PHE A 296 23.21 -2.43 24.63
CA PHE A 296 22.23 -1.87 23.71
C PHE A 296 20.81 -1.90 24.29
N ASP A 297 20.37 -3.03 24.87
CA ASP A 297 19.05 -3.15 25.49
C ASP A 297 18.84 -2.12 26.60
N ASN A 298 19.85 -1.91 27.44
CA ASN A 298 19.79 -0.89 28.48
C ASN A 298 19.63 0.52 27.90
N ARG A 299 20.36 0.85 26.82
CA ARG A 299 20.21 2.14 26.12
C ARG A 299 18.80 2.29 25.53
N LEU A 300 18.30 1.27 24.86
CA LEU A 300 16.99 1.26 24.25
C LEU A 300 15.86 1.41 25.28
N ILE A 301 15.92 0.64 26.37
CA ILE A 301 14.97 0.72 27.49
C ILE A 301 14.97 2.13 28.09
N ASN A 302 16.15 2.73 28.29
CA ASN A 302 16.23 4.07 28.85
C ASN A 302 15.65 5.13 27.91
N ALA A 303 15.91 5.04 26.60
CA ALA A 303 15.31 5.96 25.61
C ALA A 303 13.79 5.79 25.51
N LEU A 304 13.26 4.58 25.72
CA LEU A 304 11.84 4.28 25.68
C LEU A 304 11.07 4.88 26.88
N LYS A 305 11.67 4.93 28.07
CA LYS A 305 11.04 5.47 29.31
C LYS A 305 10.54 6.91 29.17
N ASP A 306 11.15 7.66 28.25
CA ASP A 306 10.82 9.06 28.00
C ASP A 306 9.66 9.27 27.02
N THR A 307 9.06 8.18 26.51
CA THR A 307 7.92 8.24 25.58
C THR A 307 6.58 8.11 26.31
N PRO A 308 5.43 8.47 25.69
CA PRO A 308 4.12 8.27 26.29
C PRO A 308 3.85 6.81 26.66
N GLN A 309 3.14 6.55 27.76
CA GLN A 309 2.87 5.19 28.24
C GLN A 309 2.22 4.29 27.18
N GLU A 310 1.27 4.82 26.41
CA GLU A 310 0.62 4.09 25.32
C GLU A 310 1.63 3.61 24.26
N PHE A 311 2.67 4.39 23.98
CA PHE A 311 3.74 4.00 23.07
C PHE A 311 4.63 2.91 23.69
N GLN A 312 4.94 3.01 24.98
CA GLN A 312 5.71 2.00 25.70
C GLN A 312 4.98 0.65 25.73
N ASP A 313 3.67 0.68 26.00
CA ASP A 313 2.83 -0.52 26.06
C ASP A 313 2.72 -1.18 24.67
N ALA A 314 2.55 -0.39 23.61
CA ALA A 314 2.50 -0.88 22.23
C ALA A 314 3.84 -1.41 21.72
N ASN A 315 4.97 -0.95 22.29
CA ASN A 315 6.33 -1.29 21.87
C ASN A 315 7.12 -1.95 23.01
N LYS A 316 6.46 -2.81 23.78
CA LYS A 316 7.13 -3.59 24.84
C LYS A 316 8.27 -4.39 24.23
N ILE A 317 9.49 -4.12 24.70
CA ILE A 317 10.69 -4.85 24.27
C ILE A 317 10.59 -6.30 24.74
N LEU A 318 10.52 -7.23 23.79
CA LEU A 318 10.51 -8.66 24.08
C LEU A 318 11.87 -9.14 24.59
N THR A 319 11.83 -10.04 25.57
CA THR A 319 12.99 -10.87 25.92
C THR A 319 13.36 -11.81 24.78
N SER A 320 14.60 -12.31 24.76
CA SER A 320 15.05 -13.30 23.78
C SER A 320 14.17 -14.55 23.76
N ALA A 321 13.68 -14.99 24.93
CA ALA A 321 12.79 -16.13 25.04
C ALA A 321 11.40 -15.84 24.43
N GLU A 322 10.81 -14.67 24.72
CA GLU A 322 9.53 -14.25 24.13
C GLU A 322 9.62 -14.12 22.60
N ALA A 323 10.72 -13.55 22.08
CA ALA A 323 10.95 -13.44 20.64
C ALA A 323 11.04 -14.81 19.96
N LEU A 324 11.77 -15.77 20.55
CA LEU A 324 11.86 -17.13 20.03
C LEU A 324 10.54 -17.89 20.10
N ALA A 325 9.75 -17.69 21.14
CA ALA A 325 8.39 -18.25 21.23
C ALA A 325 7.48 -17.70 20.13
N LYS A 326 7.58 -16.40 19.83
CA LYS A 326 6.86 -15.75 18.72
C LYS A 326 7.26 -16.32 17.36
N GLN A 327 8.55 -16.61 17.13
CA GLN A 327 9.02 -17.30 15.93
C GLN A 327 8.35 -18.67 15.76
N ALA A 328 8.35 -19.49 16.83
CA ALA A 328 7.77 -20.83 16.78
C ALA A 328 6.26 -20.79 16.41
N GLY A 329 5.52 -19.80 16.92
CA GLY A 329 4.13 -19.58 16.55
C GLY A 329 3.93 -19.25 15.06
N TYR A 330 4.80 -18.42 14.46
CA TYR A 330 4.75 -18.15 13.02
C TYR A 330 5.09 -19.39 12.18
N GLU A 331 6.09 -20.18 12.59
CA GLU A 331 6.48 -21.41 11.90
C GLU A 331 5.34 -22.44 11.93
N GLU A 332 4.64 -22.57 13.05
CA GLU A 332 3.45 -23.41 13.19
C GLU A 332 2.31 -22.93 12.27
N GLN A 333 2.02 -21.63 12.27
CA GLN A 333 1.00 -21.05 11.40
C GLN A 333 1.31 -21.29 9.92
N TRP A 334 2.53 -21.00 9.47
CA TRP A 334 2.92 -21.23 8.08
C TRP A 334 2.91 -22.70 7.71
N ALA A 335 3.29 -23.60 8.63
CA ALA A 335 3.19 -25.03 8.39
C ALA A 335 1.74 -25.46 8.19
N LYS A 336 0.80 -24.91 8.97
CA LYS A 336 -0.64 -25.15 8.83
C LYS A 336 -1.17 -24.61 7.50
N GLU A 337 -0.88 -23.35 7.16
CA GLU A 337 -1.29 -22.74 5.89
C GLU A 337 -0.72 -23.49 4.68
N ALA A 338 0.55 -23.93 4.75
CA ALA A 338 1.17 -24.73 3.71
C ALA A 338 0.53 -26.13 3.59
N ALA A 339 0.15 -26.75 4.71
CA ALA A 339 -0.56 -28.02 4.72
C ALA A 339 -1.97 -27.89 4.12
N GLU A 340 -2.72 -26.84 4.50
CA GLU A 340 -4.04 -26.54 3.94
C GLU A 340 -3.97 -26.27 2.43
N LYS A 341 -2.98 -25.49 1.98
CA LYS A 341 -2.75 -25.24 0.56
C LYS A 341 -2.44 -26.53 -0.20
N ARG A 342 -1.54 -27.37 0.32
CA ARG A 342 -1.23 -28.67 -0.29
C ARG A 342 -2.43 -29.61 -0.32
N ALA A 343 -3.25 -29.62 0.74
CA ALA A 343 -4.47 -30.41 0.79
C ALA A 343 -5.48 -29.95 -0.26
N LYS A 344 -5.64 -28.63 -0.43
CA LYS A 344 -6.52 -28.05 -1.46
C LYS A 344 -6.03 -28.37 -2.88
N GLU A 345 -4.73 -28.18 -3.14
CA GLU A 345 -4.12 -28.54 -4.42
C GLU A 345 -4.29 -30.04 -4.73
N GLN A 346 -4.07 -30.91 -3.73
CA GLN A 346 -4.25 -32.35 -3.88
C GLN A 346 -5.72 -32.73 -4.13
N ALA A 347 -6.67 -32.09 -3.43
CA ALA A 347 -8.10 -32.32 -3.66
C ALA A 347 -8.54 -31.84 -5.05
N GLU A 348 -8.04 -30.70 -5.53
CA GLU A 348 -8.31 -30.20 -6.89
C GLU A 348 -7.75 -31.13 -7.96
N ILE A 349 -6.52 -31.62 -7.74
CA ILE A 349 -5.91 -32.65 -8.57
C ILE A 349 -6.78 -33.90 -8.62
N GLU A 350 -7.21 -34.42 -7.47
CA GLU A 350 -8.02 -35.64 -7.38
C GLU A 350 -9.38 -35.46 -8.07
N ALA A 351 -10.05 -34.32 -7.83
CA ALA A 351 -11.31 -33.98 -8.47
C ALA A 351 -11.20 -33.81 -9.99
N ASN A 352 -10.04 -33.35 -10.47
CA ASN A 352 -9.76 -33.15 -11.90
C ASN A 352 -8.83 -34.25 -12.47
N THR A 353 -8.78 -35.44 -11.87
CA THR A 353 -8.07 -36.61 -12.42
C THR A 353 -9.06 -37.56 -13.07
N ASP A 354 -8.86 -37.86 -14.35
CA ASP A 354 -9.72 -38.77 -15.10
C ASP A 354 -8.89 -39.81 -15.89
N ASP A 355 -9.56 -40.89 -16.27
CA ASP A 355 -9.01 -41.87 -17.20
C ASP A 355 -8.89 -41.25 -18.59
N TRP A 356 -7.95 -41.77 -19.38
CA TRP A 356 -7.78 -41.28 -20.74
C TRP A 356 -8.98 -41.64 -21.63
N PRO A 357 -9.62 -40.66 -22.28
CA PRO A 357 -10.83 -40.88 -23.05
C PRO A 357 -10.54 -41.61 -24.36
N LYS A 358 -11.49 -42.43 -24.80
CA LYS A 358 -11.48 -43.03 -26.15
C LYS A 358 -11.73 -41.96 -27.22
N SER A 359 -11.01 -42.07 -28.33
CA SER A 359 -11.18 -41.17 -29.47
C SER A 359 -12.47 -41.50 -30.21
N ASN A 360 -13.28 -40.48 -30.51
CA ASN A 360 -14.52 -40.62 -31.29
C ASN A 360 -14.25 -40.67 -32.81
N MET A 361 -13.05 -40.26 -33.24
CA MET A 361 -12.59 -40.31 -34.64
C MET A 361 -11.14 -40.83 -34.71
N PRO A 362 -10.90 -42.11 -34.36
CA PRO A 362 -9.55 -42.65 -34.20
C PRO A 362 -8.69 -42.60 -35.48
N GLU A 363 -9.32 -42.52 -36.66
CA GLU A 363 -8.62 -42.35 -37.93
C GLU A 363 -7.85 -41.03 -38.05
N LEU A 364 -8.19 -40.02 -37.25
CA LEU A 364 -7.50 -38.73 -37.22
C LEU A 364 -6.33 -38.69 -36.23
N ASP A 365 -6.28 -39.61 -35.25
CA ASP A 365 -5.36 -39.53 -34.10
C ASP A 365 -3.89 -39.48 -34.54
N ALA A 366 -3.48 -40.34 -35.48
CA ALA A 366 -2.09 -40.39 -35.94
C ALA A 366 -1.66 -39.08 -36.65
N GLN A 367 -2.55 -38.49 -37.43
CA GLN A 367 -2.30 -37.22 -38.12
C GLN A 367 -2.18 -36.08 -37.10
N ILE A 368 -3.09 -36.01 -36.12
CA ILE A 368 -3.09 -34.97 -35.09
C ILE A 368 -1.87 -35.11 -34.18
N LEU A 369 -1.49 -36.33 -33.80
CA LEU A 369 -0.30 -36.59 -32.99
C LEU A 369 0.98 -36.07 -33.68
N ALA A 370 1.11 -36.28 -34.98
CA ALA A 370 2.23 -35.75 -35.76
C ALA A 370 2.26 -34.22 -35.77
N ILE A 371 1.09 -33.58 -35.95
CA ILE A 371 0.95 -32.12 -35.88
C ILE A 371 1.37 -31.60 -34.50
N MET A 372 0.94 -32.24 -33.42
CA MET A 372 1.26 -31.81 -32.05
C MET A 372 2.75 -31.94 -31.72
N LYS A 373 3.39 -33.05 -32.12
CA LYS A 373 4.84 -33.23 -31.95
C LYS A 373 5.65 -32.20 -32.73
N ALA A 374 5.21 -31.84 -33.94
CA ALA A 374 5.85 -30.80 -34.73
C ALA A 374 5.63 -29.39 -34.12
N LYS A 375 4.46 -29.13 -33.55
CA LYS A 375 4.10 -27.83 -32.96
C LYS A 375 4.79 -27.59 -31.61
N PHE A 376 4.95 -28.62 -30.80
CA PHE A 376 5.52 -28.56 -29.45
C PHE A 376 6.74 -29.48 -29.31
N PRO A 377 7.86 -29.19 -29.99
CA PRO A 377 9.03 -30.08 -30.03
C PRO A 377 9.71 -30.24 -28.67
N ASN A 378 9.51 -29.29 -27.75
CA ASN A 378 10.10 -29.30 -26.41
C ASN A 378 9.20 -29.97 -25.37
N LYS A 379 8.00 -30.43 -25.76
CA LYS A 379 7.09 -31.16 -24.87
C LYS A 379 7.04 -32.63 -25.28
N LYS A 380 7.03 -33.52 -24.29
CA LYS A 380 6.79 -34.93 -24.54
C LYS A 380 5.30 -35.15 -24.74
N ILE A 381 4.91 -35.44 -25.99
CA ILE A 381 3.54 -35.73 -26.38
C ILE A 381 3.34 -37.25 -26.49
N TYR A 382 2.40 -37.79 -25.72
CA TYR A 382 2.18 -39.23 -25.60
C TYR A 382 1.15 -39.74 -26.60
N ARG A 383 -0.07 -39.19 -26.55
CA ARG A 383 -1.22 -39.62 -27.37
C ARG A 383 -2.24 -38.50 -27.51
N VAL A 384 -3.18 -38.68 -28.44
CA VAL A 384 -4.30 -37.76 -28.70
C VAL A 384 -5.61 -38.53 -28.77
N SER A 385 -6.72 -37.85 -28.49
CA SER A 385 -8.06 -38.43 -28.52
C SER A 385 -9.05 -37.39 -29.00
N VAL A 386 -9.67 -37.63 -30.14
CA VAL A 386 -10.65 -36.70 -30.73
C VAL A 386 -11.94 -36.73 -29.94
N MET A 387 -12.41 -35.55 -29.51
CA MET A 387 -13.63 -35.41 -28.71
C MET A 387 -14.90 -35.40 -29.57
N ASN A 388 -14.83 -34.89 -30.80
CA ASN A 388 -16.02 -34.76 -31.64
C ASN A 388 -16.36 -36.07 -32.36
N ASN A 389 -17.66 -36.30 -32.60
CA ASN A 389 -18.13 -37.41 -33.44
C ASN A 389 -18.04 -37.09 -34.95
N SER A 390 -17.81 -35.83 -35.31
CA SER A 390 -17.65 -35.37 -36.69
C SER A 390 -16.97 -34.00 -36.72
N TRP A 391 -16.56 -33.57 -37.92
CA TRP A 391 -16.02 -32.22 -38.11
C TRP A 391 -17.09 -31.13 -37.95
N ASN A 392 -16.81 -30.12 -37.11
CA ASN A 392 -17.69 -28.96 -36.98
C ASN A 392 -17.42 -27.96 -38.10
N VAL A 393 -18.39 -27.77 -39.00
CA VAL A 393 -18.27 -26.84 -40.13
C VAL A 393 -18.55 -25.41 -39.68
N MET A 394 -17.59 -24.53 -39.90
CA MET A 394 -17.69 -23.09 -39.65
C MET A 394 -17.99 -22.39 -40.98
N MET A 395 -19.06 -21.61 -41.02
CA MET A 395 -19.54 -20.93 -42.22
C MET A 395 -19.16 -19.45 -42.19
N LYS A 396 -18.84 -18.88 -43.36
CA LYS A 396 -18.73 -17.43 -43.58
C LYS A 396 -19.84 -17.00 -44.54
N GLY A 397 -20.96 -16.55 -43.97
CA GLY A 397 -22.20 -16.40 -44.71
C GLY A 397 -22.74 -17.78 -45.14
N LEU A 398 -22.97 -17.97 -46.44
CA LEU A 398 -23.48 -19.23 -47.00
C LEU A 398 -22.38 -20.19 -47.50
N VAL A 399 -21.10 -19.82 -47.35
CA VAL A 399 -19.96 -20.63 -47.85
C VAL A 399 -19.22 -21.24 -46.66
N PRO A 400 -18.87 -22.54 -46.69
CA PRO A 400 -17.98 -23.12 -45.68
C PRO A 400 -16.62 -22.40 -45.69
N GLU A 401 -16.14 -22.00 -44.53
CA GLU A 401 -14.82 -21.35 -44.40
C GLU A 401 -13.76 -22.35 -43.94
N ARG A 402 -14.11 -23.14 -42.93
CA ARG A 402 -13.25 -24.19 -42.38
C ARG A 402 -14.09 -25.21 -41.64
N ARG A 403 -13.49 -26.36 -41.34
CA ARG A 403 -14.04 -27.31 -40.39
C ARG A 403 -13.04 -27.59 -39.27
N VAL A 404 -13.53 -27.77 -38.05
CA VAL A 404 -12.72 -27.84 -36.83
C VAL A 404 -13.06 -29.10 -36.04
N VAL A 405 -12.04 -29.70 -35.44
CA VAL A 405 -12.16 -30.80 -34.49
C VAL A 405 -11.37 -30.46 -33.23
N GLN A 406 -12.00 -30.75 -32.09
CA GLN A 406 -11.48 -30.67 -30.74
C GLN A 406 -10.90 -32.03 -30.33
N PHE A 407 -9.75 -32.02 -29.66
CA PHE A 407 -9.09 -33.23 -29.19
C PHE A 407 -8.35 -32.98 -27.89
N TRP A 408 -8.22 -34.04 -27.09
CA TRP A 408 -7.30 -34.09 -25.96
C TRP A 408 -5.92 -34.48 -26.44
N VAL A 409 -4.88 -33.91 -25.83
CA VAL A 409 -3.50 -34.37 -25.98
C VAL A 409 -2.91 -34.69 -24.61
N GLU A 410 -2.31 -35.86 -24.45
CA GLU A 410 -1.57 -36.19 -23.24
C GLU A 410 -0.13 -35.66 -23.35
N MET A 411 0.29 -34.86 -22.38
CA MET A 411 1.64 -34.30 -22.31
C MET A 411 2.16 -34.16 -20.88
N ASP A 412 3.47 -34.03 -20.72
CA ASP A 412 4.10 -33.72 -19.43
C ASP A 412 3.75 -32.30 -18.98
N HIS A 413 3.45 -32.16 -17.68
CA HIS A 413 3.25 -30.89 -17.00
C HIS A 413 4.47 -30.56 -16.13
N GLU A 414 4.67 -29.28 -15.81
CA GLU A 414 5.80 -28.79 -15.01
C GLU A 414 5.85 -29.40 -13.59
N SER A 415 4.71 -29.85 -13.09
CA SER A 415 4.60 -30.58 -11.81
C SER A 415 5.18 -32.01 -11.87
N GLY A 416 5.65 -32.48 -13.02
CA GLY A 416 6.12 -33.86 -13.24
C GLY A 416 5.01 -34.88 -13.47
N ARG A 417 3.74 -34.46 -13.43
CA ARG A 417 2.57 -35.27 -13.76
C ARG A 417 2.21 -35.16 -15.24
N ARG A 418 1.30 -36.01 -15.71
CA ARG A 418 0.73 -35.90 -17.07
C ARG A 418 -0.64 -35.25 -17.05
N ILE A 419 -0.86 -34.37 -18.01
CA ILE A 419 -2.15 -33.71 -18.25
C ILE A 419 -2.71 -34.11 -19.61
N ALA A 420 -4.03 -34.10 -19.72
CA ALA A 420 -4.75 -34.08 -20.97
C ALA A 420 -5.20 -32.64 -21.21
N GLU A 421 -4.67 -32.01 -22.25
CA GLU A 421 -4.96 -30.62 -22.57
C GLU A 421 -5.84 -30.53 -23.83
N GLU A 422 -6.81 -29.63 -23.81
CA GLU A 422 -7.72 -29.43 -24.94
C GLU A 422 -7.03 -28.65 -26.07
N HIS A 423 -7.17 -29.13 -27.31
CA HIS A 423 -6.67 -28.45 -28.50
C HIS A 423 -7.62 -28.59 -29.69
N TYR A 424 -7.31 -27.80 -30.72
CA TYR A 424 -8.13 -27.65 -31.93
C TYR A 424 -7.25 -27.80 -33.17
N VAL A 425 -7.73 -28.59 -34.13
CA VAL A 425 -7.20 -28.66 -35.50
C VAL A 425 -8.28 -28.28 -36.49
N CYS A 426 -7.88 -27.73 -37.62
CA CYS A 426 -8.81 -27.31 -38.66
C CYS A 426 -8.37 -27.70 -40.07
N GLN A 427 -9.33 -27.69 -40.98
CA GLN A 427 -9.11 -27.73 -42.43
C GLN A 427 -9.86 -26.56 -43.06
N TYR A 428 -9.15 -25.68 -43.76
CA TYR A 428 -9.75 -24.57 -44.49
C TYR A 428 -10.38 -25.06 -45.80
N TYR A 429 -11.48 -24.41 -46.20
CA TYR A 429 -12.23 -24.71 -47.41
C TYR A 429 -11.89 -23.71 -48.51
N ASN A 430 -11.51 -24.22 -49.69
CA ASN A 430 -11.29 -23.43 -50.90
C ASN A 430 -11.79 -24.21 -52.12
N GLY A 431 -13.08 -24.57 -52.12
CA GLY A 431 -13.71 -25.48 -53.10
C GLY A 431 -13.68 -26.95 -52.66
N THR A 432 -12.61 -27.37 -51.99
CA THR A 432 -12.51 -28.64 -51.22
C THR A 432 -11.80 -28.37 -49.88
N TYR A 433 -11.93 -29.30 -48.93
CA TYR A 433 -11.21 -29.20 -47.64
C TYR A 433 -9.73 -29.56 -47.83
N GLY A 434 -8.85 -28.66 -47.39
CA GLY A 434 -7.40 -28.82 -47.47
C GLY A 434 -6.80 -29.73 -46.38
N LYS A 435 -5.48 -29.62 -46.20
CA LYS A 435 -4.73 -30.36 -45.17
C LYS A 435 -5.15 -29.96 -43.75
N THR A 436 -5.15 -30.91 -42.82
CA THR A 436 -5.33 -30.67 -41.38
C THR A 436 -4.16 -29.88 -40.82
N GLN A 437 -4.45 -28.86 -40.02
CA GLN A 437 -3.46 -27.96 -39.42
C GLN A 437 -3.84 -27.65 -37.98
N TYR A 438 -2.84 -27.39 -37.13
CA TYR A 438 -3.07 -26.88 -35.78
C TYR A 438 -3.77 -25.52 -35.83
N GLN A 439 -4.78 -25.33 -34.97
CA GLN A 439 -5.49 -24.07 -34.85
C GLN A 439 -5.16 -23.36 -33.53
N SER A 440 -5.48 -23.97 -32.39
CA SER A 440 -5.36 -23.33 -31.09
C SER A 440 -5.39 -24.31 -29.92
N GLN A 441 -5.10 -23.80 -28.73
CA GLN A 441 -5.28 -24.45 -27.44
C GLN A 441 -6.65 -24.04 -26.86
N GLY A 442 -7.31 -24.97 -26.16
CA GLY A 442 -8.51 -24.72 -25.39
C GLY A 442 -8.23 -24.23 -23.98
N THR A 443 -9.25 -24.19 -23.14
CA THR A 443 -9.13 -23.76 -21.74
C THR A 443 -9.23 -24.90 -20.76
N ARG A 444 -9.65 -26.09 -21.22
CA ARG A 444 -9.83 -27.26 -20.34
C ARG A 444 -8.59 -28.12 -20.33
N TYR A 445 -8.32 -28.66 -19.14
CA TYR A 445 -7.37 -29.75 -18.95
C TYR A 445 -7.81 -30.61 -17.77
N PHE A 446 -7.33 -31.86 -17.73
CA PHE A 446 -7.46 -32.74 -16.58
C PHE A 446 -6.15 -33.52 -16.37
N TRP A 447 -5.92 -34.01 -15.17
CA TRP A 447 -4.79 -34.89 -14.86
C TRP A 447 -5.08 -36.30 -15.37
N VAL A 448 -4.15 -36.89 -16.11
CA VAL A 448 -4.33 -38.25 -16.60
C VAL A 448 -3.98 -39.24 -15.49
N ARG A 449 -4.91 -40.14 -15.16
CA ARG A 449 -4.63 -41.26 -14.26
C ARG A 449 -3.55 -42.15 -14.88
N GLN A 450 -2.42 -42.26 -14.18
CA GLN A 450 -1.33 -43.17 -14.55
C GLN A 450 -1.64 -44.52 -13.90
N ASN A 451 -1.95 -45.52 -14.72
CA ASN A 451 -2.11 -46.91 -14.27
C ASN A 451 -0.77 -47.62 -14.12
#